data_AF-A0A382Q483-F1
#
_entry.id   AF-A0A382Q483-F1
#
_cell.length_a   1.000
_cell.length_b   1.000
_cell.length_c   1.000
_cell.angle_alpha   90.00
_cell.angle_beta   90.00
_cell.angle_gamma   90.00
#
_symmetry.space_group_name_H-M   'P 1'
#
loop_
_entity.id
_entity.type
_entity.pdbx_description
1 polymer ?
#
loop_
_entity_poly.entity_id
_entity_poly.type
_entity_poly.pdbx_seq_one_letter_code
_entity_poly.pdbx_strand_id
1 'polypeptide(L)'
;MKLLCSTLALLFLAACSRPPTNVQSGAREQVLHLGNGAEPQSIDPHFATSVGAHNILSSLLEGLMEADPKTLKPIPGVAESWDISEDQRVYTFNFRENARWSNEDPVTAHDFEYSYRRMLNPDLAAQYGYMLHVFKNAQLYNEGRKCMGKGLWLLPKKGEPEKAHIAHPAEWMKLDAAGRVKALKSLRPDEESQDAICPFCKQKLQPMNWNDWDRAKVGVKAVDDRTLVLTLENPTPYFLELLNHYSFWPVNPATVEKFGA
;
A
#
# COMPACT_ATOMS: atom_id res chain seq x y z
N MET A 1 46.07 -9.75 59.96
CA MET A 1 45.80 -10.99 59.20
C MET A 1 44.31 -11.34 59.10
N LYS A 2 43.52 -11.31 60.20
CA LYS A 2 42.07 -11.60 60.16
C LYS A 2 41.25 -10.61 59.28
N LEU A 3 41.52 -9.30 59.33
CA LEU A 3 40.84 -8.33 58.46
C LEU A 3 41.16 -8.52 56.96
N LEU A 4 42.39 -8.94 56.62
CA LEU A 4 42.83 -9.13 55.24
C LEU A 4 42.16 -10.34 54.58
N CYS A 5 41.93 -11.41 55.34
CA CYS A 5 41.17 -12.58 54.88
C CYS A 5 39.67 -12.27 54.70
N SER A 6 39.08 -11.42 55.54
CA SER A 6 37.67 -11.02 55.41
C SER A 6 37.41 -10.12 54.20
N THR A 7 38.32 -9.19 53.88
CA THR A 7 38.23 -8.35 52.67
C THR A 7 38.44 -9.16 51.38
N LEU A 8 39.31 -10.17 51.40
CA LEU A 8 39.51 -11.05 50.25
C LEU A 8 38.28 -11.93 49.99
N ALA A 9 37.61 -12.41 51.03
CA ALA A 9 36.38 -13.21 50.92
C ALA A 9 35.18 -12.43 50.33
N LEU A 10 35.06 -11.12 50.64
CA LEU A 10 34.04 -10.24 50.06
C LEU A 10 34.27 -9.95 48.57
N LEU A 11 35.53 -9.86 48.12
CA LEU A 11 35.87 -9.71 46.70
C LEU A 11 35.57 -10.98 45.89
N PHE A 12 35.75 -12.17 46.48
CA PHE A 12 35.38 -13.45 45.83
C PHE A 12 33.87 -13.63 45.68
N LEU A 13 33.04 -13.05 46.55
CA LEU A 13 31.58 -13.13 46.45
C LEU A 13 31.01 -12.23 45.34
N ALA A 14 31.64 -11.08 45.07
CA ALA A 14 31.25 -10.19 43.96
C ALA A 14 31.63 -10.75 42.57
N ALA A 15 32.62 -11.64 42.50
CA ALA A 15 33.08 -12.25 41.23
C ALA A 15 32.12 -13.32 40.67
N CYS A 16 31.07 -13.70 41.41
CA CYS A 16 30.09 -14.70 40.99
C CYS A 16 28.78 -14.10 40.44
N SER A 17 28.65 -12.78 40.32
CA SER A 17 27.47 -12.19 39.69
C SER A 17 27.53 -12.43 38.17
N ARG A 18 26.62 -13.26 37.65
CA ARG A 18 26.47 -13.45 36.21
C ARG A 18 26.21 -12.09 35.56
N PRO A 19 26.83 -11.77 34.41
CA PRO A 19 26.49 -10.58 33.67
C PRO A 19 24.97 -10.59 33.38
N PRO A 20 24.31 -9.42 33.40
CA PRO A 20 22.89 -9.34 33.13
C PRO A 20 22.60 -9.93 31.75
N THR A 21 21.52 -10.69 31.64
CA THR A 21 21.06 -11.16 30.32
C THR A 21 20.60 -9.98 29.47
N ASN A 22 20.53 -10.15 28.14
CA ASN A 22 19.98 -9.12 27.23
C ASN A 22 18.57 -8.66 27.65
N VAL A 23 17.77 -9.54 28.28
CA VAL A 23 16.45 -9.18 28.82
C VAL A 23 16.58 -8.24 30.02
N GLN A 24 17.53 -8.50 30.92
CA GLN A 24 17.74 -7.70 32.13
C GLN A 24 18.40 -6.35 31.83
N SER A 25 19.36 -6.29 30.89
CA SER A 25 19.90 -5.02 30.42
C SER A 25 18.84 -4.24 29.65
N GLY A 26 18.14 -4.89 28.70
CA GLY A 26 17.09 -4.28 27.90
C GLY A 26 15.97 -3.65 28.71
N ALA A 27 15.47 -4.35 29.75
CA ALA A 27 14.43 -3.80 30.63
C ALA A 27 14.90 -2.55 31.40
N ARG A 28 16.17 -2.49 31.81
CA ARG A 28 16.75 -1.36 32.54
C ARG A 28 17.07 -0.18 31.61
N GLU A 29 17.58 -0.46 30.42
CA GLU A 29 18.07 0.54 29.47
C GLU A 29 17.02 0.95 28.45
N GLN A 30 15.82 0.35 28.50
CA GLN A 30 14.75 0.53 27.51
C GLN A 30 15.21 0.16 26.09
N VAL A 31 16.03 -0.89 25.98
CA VAL A 31 16.52 -1.43 24.71
C VAL A 31 15.80 -2.74 24.40
N LEU A 32 15.10 -2.76 23.26
CA LEU A 32 14.50 -3.98 22.74
C LEU A 32 15.50 -4.72 21.84
N HIS A 33 15.90 -5.93 22.24
CA HIS A 33 16.67 -6.82 21.38
C HIS A 33 15.72 -7.76 20.64
N LEU A 34 15.56 -7.57 19.34
CA LEU A 34 14.67 -8.36 18.47
C LEU A 34 15.48 -9.10 17.40
N GLY A 35 15.27 -10.41 17.27
CA GLY A 35 15.83 -11.19 16.17
C GLY A 35 14.93 -11.10 14.94
N ASN A 36 15.44 -10.55 13.84
CA ASN A 36 14.63 -10.31 12.64
C ASN A 36 14.56 -11.49 11.65
N GLY A 37 15.39 -12.51 11.84
CA GLY A 37 15.50 -13.64 10.92
C GLY A 37 16.32 -13.29 9.67
N ALA A 38 15.80 -13.62 8.49
CA ALA A 38 16.49 -13.39 7.22
C ALA A 38 16.50 -11.90 6.84
N GLU A 39 17.56 -11.49 6.13
CA GLU A 39 17.71 -10.13 5.62
C GLU A 39 16.54 -9.77 4.68
N PRO A 40 15.83 -8.63 4.91
CA PRO A 40 14.80 -8.17 3.99
C PRO A 40 15.42 -7.74 2.65
N GLN A 41 14.72 -8.01 1.55
CA GLN A 41 15.16 -7.56 0.22
C GLN A 41 15.01 -6.05 0.01
N SER A 42 14.05 -5.43 0.71
CA SER A 42 13.78 -4.00 0.66
C SER A 42 13.06 -3.55 1.93
N ILE A 43 13.24 -2.27 2.26
CA ILE A 43 12.50 -1.53 3.29
C ILE A 43 11.64 -0.42 2.68
N ASP A 44 11.39 -0.46 1.37
CA ASP A 44 10.32 0.30 0.73
C ASP A 44 9.00 -0.48 0.91
N PRO A 45 7.96 0.10 1.53
CA PRO A 45 6.70 -0.59 1.77
C PRO A 45 5.98 -1.06 0.49
N HIS A 46 6.30 -0.54 -0.69
CA HIS A 46 5.69 -0.96 -1.95
C HIS A 46 6.53 -2.01 -2.71
N PHE A 47 7.75 -2.32 -2.25
CA PHE A 47 8.58 -3.42 -2.78
C PHE A 47 8.80 -4.57 -1.79
N ALA A 48 8.67 -4.32 -0.50
CA ALA A 48 8.83 -5.33 0.54
C ALA A 48 7.85 -6.49 0.34
N THR A 49 8.34 -7.72 0.57
CA THR A 49 7.52 -8.93 0.45
C THR A 49 7.64 -9.92 1.61
N SER A 50 8.49 -9.61 2.59
CA SER A 50 8.85 -10.55 3.66
C SER A 50 8.33 -10.11 5.02
N VAL A 51 8.17 -11.08 5.92
CA VAL A 51 7.86 -10.82 7.34
C VAL A 51 8.99 -10.05 8.02
N GLY A 52 10.25 -10.33 7.67
CA GLY A 52 11.39 -9.58 8.20
C GLY A 52 11.38 -8.10 7.81
N ALA A 53 10.88 -7.77 6.61
CA ALA A 53 10.65 -6.39 6.22
C ALA A 53 9.47 -5.78 7.00
N HIS A 54 8.36 -6.51 7.16
CA HIS A 54 7.21 -6.06 7.95
C HIS A 54 7.61 -5.65 9.38
N ASN A 55 8.40 -6.47 10.06
CA ASN A 55 8.86 -6.19 11.43
C ASN A 55 9.64 -4.87 11.55
N ILE A 56 10.41 -4.52 10.52
CA ILE A 56 11.14 -3.26 10.45
C ILE A 56 10.19 -2.13 10.09
N LEU A 57 9.42 -2.29 9.01
CA LEU A 57 8.52 -1.27 8.48
C LEU A 57 7.49 -0.82 9.53
N SER A 58 6.93 -1.76 10.31
CA SER A 58 5.95 -1.45 11.36
C SER A 58 6.53 -0.63 12.52
N SER A 59 7.86 -0.56 12.62
CA SER A 59 8.56 0.30 13.57
C SER A 59 8.96 1.65 12.99
N LEU A 60 8.88 1.81 11.66
CA LEU A 60 9.37 3.00 10.94
C LEU A 60 8.23 3.85 10.33
N LEU A 61 7.12 3.22 9.98
CA LEU A 61 6.00 3.83 9.28
C LEU A 61 4.70 3.58 10.01
N GLU A 62 3.75 4.48 9.82
CA GLU A 62 2.41 4.42 10.38
C GLU A 62 1.39 4.57 9.23
N GLY A 63 0.38 3.71 9.21
CA GLY A 63 -0.70 3.75 8.23
C GLY A 63 -1.85 4.66 8.65
N LEU A 64 -2.95 4.62 7.90
CA LEU A 64 -4.21 5.28 8.33
C LEU A 64 -4.71 4.71 9.67
N MET A 65 -4.53 3.41 9.84
CA MET A 65 -4.99 2.62 10.98
C MET A 65 -3.81 1.86 11.59
N GLU A 66 -3.98 1.46 12.85
CA GLU A 66 -3.12 0.49 13.53
C GLU A 66 -3.94 -0.71 14.01
N ALA A 67 -3.24 -1.79 14.38
CA ALA A 67 -3.86 -2.95 15.02
C ALA A 67 -3.70 -2.85 16.54
N ASP A 68 -4.81 -2.93 17.29
CA ASP A 68 -4.74 -3.03 18.74
C ASP A 68 -3.91 -4.27 19.14
N PRO A 69 -2.89 -4.11 20.02
CA PRO A 69 -1.93 -5.17 20.28
C PRO A 69 -2.50 -6.38 21.04
N LYS A 70 -3.77 -6.32 21.49
CA LYS A 70 -4.44 -7.41 22.21
C LYS A 70 -5.58 -8.02 21.40
N THR A 71 -6.38 -7.18 20.76
CA THR A 71 -7.62 -7.56 20.09
C THR A 71 -7.48 -7.62 18.57
N LEU A 72 -6.40 -7.05 18.02
CA LEU A 72 -6.14 -6.89 16.60
C LEU A 72 -7.18 -6.05 15.86
N LYS A 73 -8.10 -5.41 16.59
CA LYS A 73 -9.09 -4.53 16.00
C LYS A 73 -8.41 -3.27 15.45
N PRO A 74 -8.93 -2.69 14.36
CA PRO A 74 -8.43 -1.42 13.86
C PRO A 74 -8.62 -0.30 14.90
N ILE A 75 -7.54 0.43 15.17
CA ILE A 75 -7.52 1.63 16.00
C ILE A 75 -6.91 2.80 15.20
N PRO A 76 -7.11 4.06 15.61
CA PRO A 76 -6.52 5.23 14.93
C PRO A 76 -5.00 5.12 14.75
N GLY A 77 -4.51 5.44 13.55
CA GLY A 77 -3.10 5.67 13.24
C GLY A 77 -2.87 7.14 12.84
N VAL A 78 -2.48 7.39 11.59
CA VAL A 78 -2.45 8.75 11.03
C VAL A 78 -3.86 9.36 10.99
N ALA A 79 -4.88 8.55 10.71
CA ALA A 79 -6.27 8.99 10.77
C ALA A 79 -6.79 8.95 12.21
N GLU A 80 -7.19 10.12 12.74
CA GLU A 80 -7.75 10.24 14.09
C GLU A 80 -9.24 9.88 14.15
N SER A 81 -9.94 9.99 13.02
CA SER A 81 -11.34 9.62 12.88
C SER A 81 -11.68 9.26 11.44
N TRP A 82 -12.79 8.54 11.24
CA TRP A 82 -13.31 8.23 9.92
C TRP A 82 -14.82 8.03 9.92
N ASP A 83 -15.44 8.34 8.78
CA ASP A 83 -16.85 8.11 8.49
C ASP A 83 -17.00 7.06 7.39
N ILE A 84 -18.04 6.22 7.49
CA ILE A 84 -18.35 5.15 6.53
C ILE A 84 -19.76 5.39 5.98
N SER A 85 -19.90 5.39 4.65
CA SER A 85 -21.20 5.49 4.00
C SER A 85 -22.12 4.30 4.30
N GLU A 86 -23.44 4.50 4.16
CA GLU A 86 -24.45 3.44 4.40
C GLU A 86 -24.21 2.18 3.55
N ASP A 87 -23.74 2.36 2.30
CA ASP A 87 -23.41 1.27 1.39
C ASP A 87 -22.04 0.62 1.67
N GLN A 88 -21.31 1.09 2.69
CA GLN A 88 -19.98 0.61 3.11
C GLN A 88 -18.91 0.67 2.00
N ARG A 89 -19.05 1.61 1.06
CA ARG A 89 -18.10 1.79 -0.05
C ARG A 89 -17.31 3.07 0.02
N VAL A 90 -17.75 4.09 0.75
CA VAL A 90 -17.03 5.36 0.86
C VAL A 90 -16.56 5.53 2.29
N TYR A 91 -15.26 5.70 2.46
CA TYR A 91 -14.59 5.95 3.72
C TYR A 91 -13.95 7.34 3.66
N THR A 92 -14.25 8.19 4.63
CA THR A 92 -13.64 9.53 4.75
C THR A 92 -12.78 9.53 6.00
N PHE A 93 -11.46 9.65 5.83
CA PHE A 93 -10.50 9.68 6.93
C PHE A 93 -10.05 11.10 7.21
N ASN A 94 -10.03 11.49 8.48
CA ASN A 94 -9.50 12.78 8.94
C ASN A 94 -8.19 12.55 9.68
N PHE A 95 -7.15 13.30 9.30
CA PHE A 95 -5.79 13.09 9.78
C PHE A 95 -5.51 13.92 11.02
N ARG A 96 -4.69 13.40 11.94
CA ARG A 96 -4.20 14.14 13.11
C ARG A 96 -3.28 15.31 12.70
N GLU A 97 -3.35 16.43 13.42
CA GLU A 97 -2.56 17.65 13.11
C GLU A 97 -1.06 17.49 13.25
N ASN A 98 -0.63 16.57 14.12
CA ASN A 98 0.75 16.39 14.53
C ASN A 98 1.45 15.25 13.78
N ALA A 99 0.83 14.64 12.76
CA ALA A 99 1.50 13.63 11.95
C ALA A 99 2.67 14.26 11.18
N ARG A 100 3.88 13.73 11.38
CA ARG A 100 5.11 14.25 10.77
C ARG A 100 5.95 13.12 10.21
N TRP A 101 6.55 13.36 9.06
CA TRP A 101 7.67 12.59 8.57
C TRP A 101 8.89 12.85 9.46
N SER A 102 9.88 11.96 9.41
CA SER A 102 11.11 12.08 10.22
C SER A 102 11.99 13.30 9.89
N ASN A 103 11.70 13.98 8.77
CA ASN A 103 12.32 15.23 8.36
C ASN A 103 11.50 16.47 8.76
N GLU A 104 10.49 16.30 9.62
CA GLU A 104 9.56 17.33 10.11
C GLU A 104 8.50 17.81 9.10
N ASP A 105 8.46 17.27 7.88
CA ASP A 105 7.37 17.59 6.94
C ASP A 105 6.03 17.06 7.49
N PRO A 106 4.92 17.80 7.31
CA PRO A 106 3.60 17.28 7.63
C PRO A 106 3.27 16.04 6.79
N VAL A 107 2.71 15.01 7.43
CA VAL A 107 2.07 13.91 6.69
C VAL A 107 0.71 14.40 6.23
N THR A 108 0.44 14.32 4.93
CA THR A 108 -0.81 14.83 4.33
C THR A 108 -1.57 13.73 3.60
N ALA A 109 -2.86 13.94 3.35
CA ALA A 109 -3.66 13.03 2.52
C ALA A 109 -3.08 12.88 1.10
N HIS A 110 -2.37 13.90 0.60
CA HIS A 110 -1.67 13.85 -0.69
C HIS A 110 -0.53 12.82 -0.71
N ASP A 111 0.14 12.57 0.43
CA ASP A 111 1.16 11.53 0.54
C ASP A 111 0.55 10.13 0.32
N PHE A 112 -0.64 9.89 0.88
CA PHE A 112 -1.37 8.63 0.72
C PHE A 112 -1.88 8.46 -0.71
N GLU A 113 -2.42 9.51 -1.33
CA GLU A 113 -2.85 9.46 -2.72
C GLU A 113 -1.65 9.15 -3.65
N TYR A 114 -0.52 9.83 -3.46
CA TYR A 114 0.73 9.54 -4.18
C TYR A 114 1.15 8.08 -3.97
N SER A 115 1.12 7.60 -2.73
CA SER A 115 1.55 6.26 -2.36
C SER A 115 0.69 5.17 -3.00
N TYR A 116 -0.63 5.34 -3.02
CA TYR A 116 -1.54 4.39 -3.64
C TYR A 116 -1.43 4.42 -5.16
N ARG A 117 -1.22 5.61 -5.76
CA ARG A 117 -0.89 5.74 -7.19
C ARG A 117 0.42 5.03 -7.54
N ARG A 118 1.44 5.16 -6.69
CA ARG A 118 2.74 4.49 -6.83
C ARG A 118 2.59 2.98 -6.75
N MET A 119 1.99 2.46 -5.68
CA MET A 119 1.78 1.03 -5.47
C MET A 119 0.98 0.37 -6.62
N LEU A 120 0.02 1.09 -7.19
CA LEU A 120 -0.78 0.60 -8.32
C LEU A 120 -0.13 0.87 -9.70
N ASN A 121 0.96 1.64 -9.79
CA ASN A 121 1.57 1.98 -11.08
C ASN A 121 2.20 0.72 -11.73
N PRO A 122 1.79 0.33 -12.96
CA PRO A 122 2.36 -0.85 -13.62
C PRO A 122 3.87 -0.77 -13.81
N ASP A 123 4.43 0.44 -13.98
CA ASP A 123 5.87 0.64 -14.15
C ASP A 123 6.66 0.26 -12.89
N LEU A 124 6.04 0.32 -11.71
CA LEU A 124 6.66 -0.10 -10.45
C LEU A 124 6.73 -1.62 -10.32
N ALA A 125 5.78 -2.33 -10.94
CA ALA A 125 5.63 -3.78 -10.86
C ALA A 125 5.61 -4.33 -9.41
N ALA A 126 4.97 -3.60 -8.49
CA ALA A 126 4.86 -3.99 -7.09
C ALA A 126 4.14 -5.33 -6.93
N GLN A 127 4.78 -6.29 -6.25
CA GLN A 127 4.23 -7.65 -6.08
C GLN A 127 2.92 -7.67 -5.31
N TYR A 128 2.73 -6.71 -4.38
CA TYR A 128 1.51 -6.55 -3.60
C TYR A 128 0.54 -5.50 -4.15
N GLY A 129 0.73 -4.99 -5.38
CA GLY A 129 -0.18 -4.02 -5.99
C GLY A 129 -1.65 -4.49 -6.02
N TYR A 130 -1.87 -5.80 -6.12
CA TYR A 130 -3.20 -6.41 -6.09
C TYR A 130 -3.96 -6.22 -4.77
N MET A 131 -3.28 -5.95 -3.65
CA MET A 131 -3.97 -5.69 -2.38
C MET A 131 -4.82 -4.42 -2.46
N LEU A 132 -4.40 -3.43 -3.26
CA LEU A 132 -5.12 -2.17 -3.43
C LEU A 132 -6.26 -2.27 -4.45
N HIS A 133 -6.47 -3.43 -5.10
CA HIS A 133 -7.59 -3.65 -6.03
C HIS A 133 -8.97 -3.57 -5.36
N VAL A 134 -9.02 -3.50 -4.02
CA VAL A 134 -10.22 -3.17 -3.26
C VAL A 134 -10.76 -1.78 -3.60
N PHE A 135 -9.91 -0.83 -3.99
CA PHE A 135 -10.34 0.50 -4.41
C PHE A 135 -11.04 0.45 -5.76
N LYS A 136 -12.06 1.30 -5.91
CA LYS A 136 -12.78 1.47 -7.16
C LYS A 136 -11.80 1.74 -8.30
N ASN A 137 -11.93 1.01 -9.41
CA ASN A 137 -11.03 1.11 -10.58
C ASN A 137 -9.53 0.85 -10.34
N ALA A 138 -9.08 0.39 -9.16
CA ALA A 138 -7.65 0.17 -8.93
C ALA A 138 -7.07 -0.97 -9.77
N GLN A 139 -7.80 -2.09 -9.89
CA GLN A 139 -7.38 -3.19 -10.76
C GLN A 139 -7.30 -2.75 -12.23
N LEU A 140 -8.23 -1.89 -12.67
CA LEU A 140 -8.21 -1.30 -14.01
C LEU A 140 -6.96 -0.45 -14.22
N TYR A 141 -6.55 0.36 -13.24
CA TYR A 141 -5.33 1.15 -13.37
C TYR A 141 -4.06 0.28 -13.32
N ASN A 142 -4.03 -0.75 -12.48
CA ASN A 142 -2.83 -1.57 -12.26
C ASN A 142 -2.62 -2.66 -13.33
N GLU A 143 -3.68 -3.26 -13.86
CA GLU A 143 -3.60 -4.34 -14.84
C GLU A 143 -4.13 -3.95 -16.23
N GLY A 144 -4.80 -2.80 -16.33
CA GLY A 144 -5.46 -2.40 -17.55
C GLY A 144 -4.50 -1.95 -18.63
N ARG A 145 -5.08 -1.76 -19.82
CA ARG A 145 -4.35 -1.32 -21.01
C ARG A 145 -5.03 -0.09 -21.59
N LYS A 146 -4.26 0.87 -22.08
CA LYS A 146 -4.77 2.06 -22.75
C LYS A 146 -4.55 2.03 -24.26
N CYS A 147 -5.48 2.65 -24.97
CA CYS A 147 -5.27 3.00 -26.37
C CYS A 147 -4.58 4.37 -26.48
N MET A 148 -3.63 4.51 -27.42
CA MET A 148 -2.91 5.76 -27.68
C MET A 148 -3.73 6.82 -28.44
N GLY A 149 -4.96 6.50 -28.87
CA GLY A 149 -5.92 7.43 -29.45
C GLY A 149 -6.72 8.22 -28.40
N LYS A 150 -7.69 9.05 -28.84
CA LYS A 150 -8.62 9.75 -27.93
C LYS A 150 -9.52 8.73 -27.18
N GLY A 151 -9.05 8.32 -25.99
CA GLY A 151 -9.82 7.65 -24.93
C GLY A 151 -9.76 6.11 -24.95
N LEU A 152 -9.31 5.49 -23.85
CA LEU A 152 -9.84 4.24 -23.21
C LEU A 152 -8.93 3.51 -22.23
N TRP A 153 -9.56 2.97 -21.19
CA TRP A 153 -9.10 2.04 -20.14
C TRP A 153 -9.64 0.61 -20.34
N LEU A 154 -8.86 -0.27 -20.92
CA LEU A 154 -9.27 -1.64 -21.12
C LEU A 154 -9.19 -2.43 -19.82
N LEU A 155 -10.21 -3.26 -19.66
CA LEU A 155 -10.46 -4.18 -18.56
C LEU A 155 -9.22 -4.96 -18.10
N PRO A 156 -9.24 -5.40 -16.84
CA PRO A 156 -8.21 -6.24 -16.29
C PRO A 156 -8.09 -7.58 -17.01
N LYS A 157 -6.87 -8.13 -16.89
CA LYS A 157 -6.39 -9.41 -17.43
C LYS A 157 -7.27 -10.60 -17.03
N LYS A 158 -8.06 -10.48 -15.94
CA LYS A 158 -9.08 -11.44 -15.45
C LYS A 158 -10.33 -10.69 -14.93
N GLY A 159 -11.53 -11.25 -15.10
CA GLY A 159 -12.78 -10.71 -14.51
C GLY A 159 -13.89 -10.32 -15.51
N GLU A 160 -15.02 -9.88 -14.96
CA GLU A 160 -16.27 -9.62 -15.69
C GLU A 160 -16.15 -8.50 -16.74
N PRO A 161 -16.70 -8.69 -17.96
CA PRO A 161 -16.57 -7.75 -19.07
C PRO A 161 -17.34 -6.42 -18.90
N GLU A 162 -18.21 -6.31 -17.90
CA GLU A 162 -19.21 -5.23 -17.82
C GLU A 162 -18.66 -3.91 -17.25
N LYS A 163 -17.51 -3.95 -16.56
CA LYS A 163 -16.90 -2.79 -15.89
C LYS A 163 -15.87 -2.04 -16.74
N ALA A 164 -15.86 -2.28 -18.05
CA ALA A 164 -14.95 -1.60 -18.97
C ALA A 164 -15.35 -0.12 -19.04
N HIS A 165 -14.46 0.78 -18.65
CA HIS A 165 -14.52 2.12 -19.24
C HIS A 165 -14.18 1.96 -20.73
N ILE A 166 -14.67 2.82 -21.63
CA ILE A 166 -14.74 2.53 -23.08
C ILE A 166 -14.01 3.57 -23.98
N ALA A 167 -13.30 3.08 -25.02
CA ALA A 167 -12.68 3.87 -26.10
C ALA A 167 -13.68 4.15 -27.14
N HIS A 168 -13.40 5.20 -27.91
CA HIS A 168 -14.13 5.38 -29.13
C HIS A 168 -15.63 5.36 -28.79
N PRO A 169 -16.10 6.21 -27.85
CA PRO A 169 -17.45 6.11 -27.31
C PRO A 169 -18.49 6.19 -28.43
N ALA A 170 -18.20 6.93 -29.51
CA ALA A 170 -19.04 6.97 -30.69
C ALA A 170 -19.11 5.62 -31.42
N GLU A 171 -18.00 4.92 -31.60
CA GLU A 171 -17.92 3.61 -32.25
C GLU A 171 -18.48 2.50 -31.35
N TRP A 172 -18.25 2.57 -30.04
CA TRP A 172 -18.80 1.63 -29.08
C TRP A 172 -20.32 1.74 -28.95
N MET A 173 -20.85 2.96 -28.92
CA MET A 173 -22.30 3.17 -28.82
C MET A 173 -23.04 2.66 -30.06
N LYS A 174 -22.35 2.49 -31.20
CA LYS A 174 -22.90 1.85 -32.40
C LYS A 174 -22.94 0.32 -32.32
N LEU A 175 -22.20 -0.30 -31.40
CA LEU A 175 -22.23 -1.74 -31.20
C LEU A 175 -23.44 -2.16 -30.38
N ASP A 176 -24.07 -3.25 -30.82
CA ASP A 176 -25.06 -3.99 -30.04
C ASP A 176 -24.38 -4.80 -28.91
N ALA A 177 -25.18 -5.44 -28.06
CA ALA A 177 -24.65 -6.20 -26.91
C ALA A 177 -23.68 -7.31 -27.34
N ALA A 178 -23.99 -8.04 -28.42
CA ALA A 178 -23.13 -9.09 -28.96
C ALA A 178 -21.82 -8.52 -29.52
N GLY A 179 -21.87 -7.40 -30.24
CA GLY A 179 -20.71 -6.68 -30.77
C GLY A 179 -19.78 -6.18 -29.67
N ARG A 180 -20.34 -5.67 -28.56
CA ARG A 180 -19.57 -5.25 -27.38
C ARG A 180 -18.83 -6.42 -26.74
N VAL A 181 -19.51 -7.55 -26.53
CA VAL A 181 -18.88 -8.78 -25.99
C VAL A 181 -17.76 -9.26 -26.91
N LYS A 182 -17.99 -9.28 -28.23
CA LYS A 182 -16.98 -9.69 -29.21
C LYS A 182 -15.76 -8.76 -29.19
N ALA A 183 -15.98 -7.45 -29.13
CA ALA A 183 -14.90 -6.46 -29.03
C ALA A 183 -14.07 -6.70 -27.76
N LEU A 184 -14.71 -6.86 -26.60
CA LEU A 184 -14.03 -7.14 -25.34
C LEU A 184 -13.26 -8.46 -25.35
N LYS A 185 -13.80 -9.50 -25.98
CA LYS A 185 -13.09 -10.78 -26.12
C LYS A 185 -11.82 -10.63 -26.96
N SER A 186 -11.87 -9.85 -28.05
CA SER A 186 -10.69 -9.61 -28.91
C SER A 186 -9.55 -8.85 -28.21
N LEU A 187 -9.83 -8.22 -27.07
CA LEU A 187 -8.88 -7.44 -26.28
C LEU A 187 -8.12 -8.29 -25.25
N ARG A 188 -8.50 -9.57 -25.10
CA ARG A 188 -7.86 -10.54 -24.20
C ARG A 188 -7.22 -11.63 -25.06
N PRO A 189 -5.95 -11.48 -25.46
CA PRO A 189 -5.27 -12.56 -26.16
C PRO A 189 -5.18 -13.81 -25.27
N ASP A 190 -5.23 -14.99 -25.88
CA ASP A 190 -5.20 -16.27 -25.16
C ASP A 190 -3.83 -16.52 -24.48
N GLU A 191 -2.77 -15.93 -25.02
CA GLU A 191 -1.43 -15.95 -24.46
C GLU A 191 -1.03 -14.58 -23.89
N GLU A 192 -0.39 -14.60 -22.72
CA GLU A 192 0.05 -13.39 -22.03
C GLU A 192 1.12 -12.58 -22.79
N SER A 193 1.90 -13.25 -23.64
CA SER A 193 2.95 -12.65 -24.48
C SER A 193 2.40 -11.93 -25.71
N GLN A 194 1.14 -12.15 -26.07
CA GLN A 194 0.54 -11.56 -27.25
C GLN A 194 0.09 -10.12 -26.97
N ASP A 195 0.39 -9.23 -27.90
CA ASP A 195 0.00 -7.84 -27.80
C ASP A 195 -1.50 -7.66 -28.07
N ALA A 196 -2.23 -7.13 -27.10
CA ALA A 196 -3.61 -6.74 -27.32
C ALA A 196 -3.67 -5.56 -28.32
N ILE A 197 -4.51 -5.70 -29.35
CA ILE A 197 -4.72 -4.68 -30.39
C ILE A 197 -6.12 -4.08 -30.24
N CYS A 198 -6.23 -2.76 -30.32
CA CYS A 198 -7.53 -2.09 -30.29
C CYS A 198 -8.40 -2.50 -31.50
N PRO A 199 -9.64 -2.99 -31.30
CA PRO A 199 -10.50 -3.43 -32.39
C PRO A 199 -10.93 -2.26 -33.31
N PHE A 200 -10.89 -1.02 -32.82
CA PHE A 200 -11.34 0.17 -33.55
C PHE A 200 -10.21 0.84 -34.34
N CYS A 201 -9.11 1.22 -33.69
CA CYS A 201 -8.02 1.96 -34.35
C CYS A 201 -6.84 1.08 -34.80
N LYS A 202 -6.89 -0.23 -34.51
CA LYS A 202 -5.86 -1.23 -34.85
C LYS A 202 -4.47 -0.95 -34.29
N GLN A 203 -4.36 -0.04 -33.31
CA GLN A 203 -3.11 0.25 -32.61
C GLN A 203 -2.87 -0.74 -31.47
N LYS A 204 -1.60 -1.03 -31.20
CA LYS A 204 -1.16 -1.79 -30.02
C LYS A 204 -1.52 -1.05 -28.74
N LEU A 205 -2.11 -1.77 -27.81
CA LEU A 205 -2.49 -1.23 -26.52
C LEU A 205 -1.28 -1.15 -25.60
N GLN A 206 -1.17 -0.07 -24.85
CA GLN A 206 -0.07 0.15 -23.92
C GLN A 206 -0.52 -0.14 -22.50
N PRO A 207 0.36 -0.53 -21.57
CA PRO A 207 0.04 -0.48 -20.16
C PRO A 207 -0.40 0.93 -19.73
N MET A 208 -1.18 0.97 -18.65
CA MET A 208 -1.38 2.19 -17.89
C MET A 208 -0.06 2.72 -17.36
N ASN A 209 0.03 4.03 -17.14
CA ASN A 209 1.18 4.62 -16.47
C ASN A 209 0.78 5.75 -15.54
N TRP A 210 1.77 6.33 -14.87
CA TRP A 210 1.60 7.41 -13.91
C TRP A 210 0.58 8.46 -14.36
N ASN A 211 0.67 8.95 -15.60
CA ASN A 211 -0.14 10.06 -16.11
C ASN A 211 -1.61 9.72 -16.38
N ASP A 212 -2.02 8.47 -16.17
CA ASP A 212 -3.40 8.05 -16.40
C ASP A 212 -4.27 8.03 -15.13
N TRP A 213 -3.70 8.34 -13.97
CA TRP A 213 -4.38 8.28 -12.66
C TRP A 213 -5.74 8.98 -12.64
N ASP A 214 -5.78 10.27 -12.98
CA ASP A 214 -7.00 11.08 -12.98
C ASP A 214 -8.06 10.53 -13.92
N ARG A 215 -7.60 9.98 -15.04
CA ARG A 215 -8.49 9.48 -16.07
C ARG A 215 -9.04 8.08 -15.73
N ALA A 216 -8.28 7.27 -14.99
CA ALA A 216 -8.72 5.98 -14.45
C ALA A 216 -9.74 6.12 -13.33
N LYS A 217 -9.81 7.29 -12.68
CA LYS A 217 -10.74 7.60 -11.59
C LYS A 217 -10.67 6.54 -10.49
N VAL A 218 -9.45 6.21 -10.07
CA VAL A 218 -9.22 5.30 -8.95
C VAL A 218 -9.87 5.89 -7.70
N GLY A 219 -10.48 5.04 -6.87
CA GLY A 219 -11.21 5.43 -5.67
C GLY A 219 -10.33 5.90 -4.52
N VAL A 220 -9.39 6.80 -4.79
CA VAL A 220 -8.48 7.41 -3.82
C VAL A 220 -8.42 8.89 -4.14
N LYS A 221 -8.73 9.75 -3.17
CA LYS A 221 -8.70 11.20 -3.37
C LYS A 221 -8.35 11.93 -2.08
N ALA A 222 -7.27 12.70 -2.10
CA ALA A 222 -7.03 13.73 -1.10
C ALA A 222 -7.93 14.94 -1.41
N VAL A 223 -8.87 15.24 -0.51
CA VAL A 223 -9.77 16.39 -0.66
C VAL A 223 -9.07 17.69 -0.28
N ASP A 224 -8.23 17.61 0.75
CA ASP A 224 -7.32 18.62 1.25
C ASP A 224 -6.17 17.92 2.00
N ASP A 225 -5.29 18.68 2.67
CA ASP A 225 -4.13 18.14 3.36
C ASP A 225 -4.46 17.11 4.46
N ARG A 226 -5.67 17.12 5.03
CA ARG A 226 -6.05 16.30 6.18
C ARG A 226 -7.25 15.38 5.95
N THR A 227 -7.88 15.45 4.79
CA THR A 227 -9.04 14.61 4.49
C THR A 227 -8.78 13.73 3.27
N LEU A 228 -8.73 12.41 3.51
CA LEU A 228 -8.60 11.38 2.47
C LEU A 228 -9.93 10.65 2.28
N VAL A 229 -10.44 10.63 1.06
CA VAL A 229 -11.65 9.87 0.69
C VAL A 229 -11.25 8.64 -0.12
N LEU A 230 -11.59 7.47 0.40
CA LEU A 230 -11.38 6.17 -0.24
C LEU A 230 -12.72 5.58 -0.67
N THR A 231 -12.85 5.24 -1.95
CA THR A 231 -14.03 4.59 -2.53
C THR A 231 -13.68 3.17 -2.94
N LEU A 232 -14.40 2.19 -2.40
CA LEU A 232 -14.22 0.77 -2.67
C LEU A 232 -15.01 0.32 -3.90
N GLU A 233 -14.46 -0.67 -4.60
CA GLU A 233 -15.14 -1.33 -5.71
C GLU A 233 -16.42 -2.02 -5.22
N ASN A 234 -16.34 -2.72 -4.09
CA ASN A 234 -17.47 -3.37 -3.42
C ASN A 234 -17.36 -3.20 -1.89
N PRO A 235 -18.46 -3.33 -1.13
CA PRO A 235 -18.42 -3.38 0.33
C PRO A 235 -17.43 -4.47 0.80
N THR A 236 -16.48 -4.10 1.65
CA THR A 236 -15.41 -5.00 2.11
C THR A 236 -15.33 -4.94 3.64
N PRO A 237 -15.94 -5.92 4.37
CA PRO A 237 -16.08 -5.84 5.83
C PRO A 237 -14.77 -5.71 6.61
N TYR A 238 -13.67 -6.26 6.07
CA TYR A 238 -12.34 -6.25 6.68
C TYR A 238 -11.46 -5.12 6.12
N PHE A 239 -12.02 -4.12 5.43
CA PHE A 239 -11.24 -3.06 4.79
C PHE A 239 -10.34 -2.30 5.76
N LEU A 240 -10.85 -1.93 6.94
CA LEU A 240 -10.06 -1.22 7.95
C LEU A 240 -8.88 -2.06 8.47
N GLU A 241 -9.01 -3.39 8.50
CA GLU A 241 -7.95 -4.30 8.91
C GLU A 241 -6.87 -4.41 7.81
N LEU A 242 -7.25 -4.32 6.53
CA LEU A 242 -6.30 -4.32 5.41
C LEU A 242 -5.33 -3.14 5.49
N LEU A 243 -5.78 -1.98 6.00
CA LEU A 243 -4.97 -0.77 6.12
C LEU A 243 -3.77 -0.92 7.07
N ASN A 244 -3.73 -1.99 7.87
CA ASN A 244 -2.61 -2.34 8.74
C ASN A 244 -1.46 -3.06 7.99
N HIS A 245 -1.67 -3.46 6.73
CA HIS A 245 -0.61 -4.05 5.92
C HIS A 245 0.25 -2.94 5.28
N TYR A 246 1.58 -3.13 5.25
CA TYR A 246 2.53 -2.12 4.73
C TYR A 246 2.25 -1.70 3.29
N SER A 247 1.54 -2.52 2.51
CA SER A 247 1.06 -2.17 1.18
C SER A 247 0.23 -0.88 1.14
N PHE A 248 -0.43 -0.54 2.26
CA PHE A 248 -1.29 0.64 2.42
C PHE A 248 -0.60 1.79 3.17
N TRP A 249 0.68 1.65 3.51
CA TRP A 249 1.41 2.70 4.22
C TRP A 249 1.96 3.75 3.27
N PRO A 250 2.03 5.01 3.73
CA PRO A 250 2.48 6.10 2.90
C PRO A 250 4.00 6.03 2.71
N VAL A 251 4.46 6.68 1.64
CA VAL A 251 5.86 7.07 1.44
C VAL A 251 5.91 8.59 1.25
N ASN A 252 7.00 9.22 1.65
CA ASN A 252 7.21 10.65 1.42
C ASN A 252 7.57 10.88 -0.07
N PRO A 253 6.76 11.62 -0.84
CA PRO A 253 6.97 11.79 -2.29
C PRO A 253 8.32 12.41 -2.65
N ALA A 254 8.73 13.46 -1.94
CA ALA A 254 10.00 14.15 -2.20
C ALA A 254 11.22 13.23 -1.99
N THR A 255 11.17 12.36 -0.98
CA THR A 255 12.21 11.35 -0.73
C THR A 255 12.26 10.33 -1.86
N VAL A 256 11.11 9.80 -2.28
CA VAL A 256 11.02 8.81 -3.36
C VAL A 256 11.46 9.40 -4.70
N GLU A 257 11.06 10.62 -5.03
CA GLU A 257 11.44 11.28 -6.29
C GLU A 257 12.94 11.58 -6.35
N LYS A 258 13.56 11.89 -5.21
CA LYS A 258 14.98 12.19 -5.12
C LYS A 258 15.86 10.94 -5.18
N PHE A 259 15.46 9.86 -4.51
CA PHE A 259 16.33 8.69 -4.29
C PHE A 259 15.87 7.43 -5.02
N GLY A 260 14.64 7.39 -5.52
CA GLY A 260 14.03 6.20 -6.09
C GLY A 260 13.51 5.24 -5.01
N ALA A 261 13.49 3.96 -5.37
CA ALA A 261 13.16 2.84 -4.50
C ALA A 261 14.42 2.15 -3.98
#